data_AF-A0A498Q292-F1
#
_entry.id   AF-A0A498Q292-F1
#
_cell.length_a   1.000
_cell.length_b   1.000
_cell.length_c   1.000
_cell.angle_alpha   90.00
_cell.angle_beta   90.00
_cell.angle_gamma   90.00
#
_symmetry.space_group_name_H-M   'P 1'
#
loop_
_entity.id
_entity.type
_entity.pdbx_description
1 polymer ?
#
loop_
_entity_poly.entity_id
_entity_poly.type
_entity_poly.pdbx_seq_one_letter_code
_entity_poly.pdbx_strand_id
1 'polypeptide(L)'
;MYFEHYRASFGNKWMWSSIVVTPPVVVAGVGGAFSKRWAKRWLPATAAIYAANGLLGEYFHARGVARRPGGWRLYNYNVPMGPPIAAPGLMSIVGAMGLLAAVLRREK
;
A
#
# COMPACT_ATOMS: atom_id res chain seq x y z
N MET A 1 -7.62 1.53 -5.25
CA MET A 1 -7.54 2.85 -4.58
C MET A 1 -8.87 3.59 -4.57
N TYR A 2 -9.42 4.00 -5.72
CA TYR A 2 -10.50 5.00 -5.74
C TYR A 2 -11.91 4.45 -5.49
N PHE A 3 -12.35 3.43 -6.23
CA PHE A 3 -13.75 3.00 -6.21
C PHE A 3 -14.23 2.51 -4.83
N GLU A 4 -13.53 1.55 -4.23
CA GLU A 4 -13.89 1.03 -2.90
C GLU A 4 -13.77 2.08 -1.79
N HIS A 5 -12.85 3.05 -1.93
CA HIS A 5 -12.71 4.13 -0.95
C HIS A 5 -13.81 5.19 -1.12
N TYR A 6 -14.23 5.45 -2.36
CA TYR A 6 -15.36 6.31 -2.70
C TYR A 6 -16.69 5.72 -2.21
N ARG A 7 -16.89 4.40 -2.35
CA ARG A 7 -18.07 3.69 -1.79
C ARG A 7 -18.21 3.85 -0.27
N ALA A 8 -17.08 4.00 0.42
CA ALA A 8 -17.02 4.29 1.85
C ALA A 8 -16.88 5.80 2.15
N SER A 9 -17.13 6.66 1.16
CA SER A 9 -17.11 8.12 1.22
C SER A 9 -15.82 8.72 1.79
N PHE A 10 -14.70 7.99 1.72
CA PHE A 10 -13.44 8.35 2.40
C PHE A 10 -13.64 8.70 3.90
N GLY A 11 -14.57 8.02 4.58
CA GLY A 11 -14.95 8.33 5.95
C GLY A 11 -13.82 8.21 6.98
N ASN A 12 -12.73 7.52 6.65
CA ASN A 12 -11.48 7.56 7.39
C ASN A 12 -10.44 8.36 6.59
N LYS A 13 -9.84 9.40 7.20
CA LYS A 13 -8.81 10.24 6.57
C LYS A 13 -7.63 9.43 6.03
N TRP A 14 -7.29 8.32 6.66
CA TRP A 14 -6.21 7.41 6.21
C TRP A 14 -6.50 6.76 4.85
N MET A 15 -7.74 6.77 4.36
CA MET A 15 -8.06 6.28 3.02
C MET A 15 -7.39 7.14 1.93
N TRP A 16 -7.15 8.42 2.20
CA TRP A 16 -6.44 9.32 1.29
C TRP A 16 -4.93 9.05 1.22
N SER A 17 -4.35 8.42 2.26
CA SER A 17 -2.88 8.26 2.31
C SER A 17 -2.37 7.48 1.12
N SER A 18 -3.11 6.44 0.72
CA SER A 18 -2.81 5.58 -0.41
C SER A 18 -2.76 6.37 -1.73
N ILE A 19 -3.65 7.35 -1.93
CA ILE A 19 -3.67 8.26 -3.08
C ILE A 19 -2.45 9.18 -3.08
N VAL A 20 -2.06 9.69 -1.91
CA VAL A 20 -0.93 10.61 -1.77
C VAL A 20 0.41 9.92 -1.95
N VAL A 21 0.60 8.71 -1.42
CA VAL A 21 1.91 8.02 -1.44
C VAL A 21 2.19 7.30 -2.75
N THR A 22 1.18 7.04 -3.60
CA THR A 22 1.36 6.32 -4.87
C THR A 22 2.16 7.14 -5.92
N PRO A 23 1.82 8.41 -6.22
CA PRO A 23 2.58 9.16 -7.22
C PRO A 23 4.08 9.30 -6.90
N PRO A 24 4.52 9.61 -5.66
CA PRO A 24 5.94 9.68 -5.32
C PRO A 24 6.71 8.39 -5.58
N VAL A 25 6.17 7.22 -5.20
CA VAL A 25 6.87 5.95 -5.44
C VAL A 25 6.93 5.59 -6.92
N VAL A 26 5.89 5.92 -7.70
CA VAL A 26 5.90 5.73 -9.17
C VAL A 26 6.96 6.61 -9.81
N VAL A 27 7.00 7.90 -9.47
CA VAL A 27 8.03 8.84 -9.97
C VAL A 27 9.42 8.38 -9.58
N ALA A 28 9.61 7.92 -8.33
CA ALA A 28 10.89 7.41 -7.86
C ALA A 28 11.32 6.10 -8.53
N GLY A 29 10.38 5.22 -8.85
CA GLY A 29 10.60 4.00 -9.62
C GLY A 29 11.07 4.30 -11.04
N VAL A 30 10.34 5.17 -11.76
CA VAL A 30 10.71 5.62 -13.11
C VAL A 30 12.07 6.34 -13.07
N GLY A 31 12.25 7.29 -12.17
CA GLY A 31 13.52 8.00 -12.01
C GLY A 31 14.69 7.08 -11.65
N GLY A 32 14.44 6.03 -10.87
CA GLY A 32 15.41 5.02 -10.48
C GLY A 32 15.94 4.18 -11.64
N ALA A 33 15.12 3.97 -12.68
CA ALA A 33 15.56 3.30 -13.91
C ALA A 33 16.65 4.11 -14.65
N PHE A 34 16.55 5.45 -14.63
CA PHE A 34 17.44 6.33 -15.39
C PHE A 34 18.52 7.02 -14.55
N SER A 35 18.41 7.00 -13.21
CA SER A 35 19.34 7.74 -12.34
C SER A 35 19.76 6.96 -11.09
N LYS A 36 21.08 6.87 -10.88
CA LYS A 36 21.67 6.27 -9.67
C LYS A 36 21.25 7.02 -8.41
N ARG A 37 21.17 8.36 -8.46
CA ARG A 37 20.71 9.19 -7.33
C ARG A 37 19.28 8.85 -6.94
N TRP A 38 18.38 8.74 -7.92
CA TRP A 38 16.98 8.39 -7.65
C TRP A 38 16.85 6.98 -7.12
N ALA A 39 17.54 6.01 -7.71
CA ALA A 39 17.50 4.63 -7.26
C ALA A 39 18.08 4.41 -5.85
N LYS A 40 19.10 5.17 -5.44
CA LYS A 40 19.76 4.98 -4.13
C LYS A 40 19.20 5.88 -3.03
N ARG A 41 18.50 6.96 -3.36
CA ARG A 41 17.94 7.90 -2.36
C ARG A 41 16.42 7.93 -2.33
N TRP A 42 15.78 8.13 -3.49
CA TRP A 42 14.34 8.40 -3.54
C TRP A 42 13.51 7.13 -3.63
N LEU A 43 13.94 6.16 -4.45
CA LEU A 43 13.27 4.86 -4.55
C LEU A 43 13.17 4.16 -3.19
N PRO A 44 14.25 3.92 -2.42
CA PRO A 44 14.14 3.24 -1.14
C PRO A 44 13.29 4.03 -0.12
N ALA A 45 13.42 5.36 -0.08
CA ALA A 45 12.64 6.18 0.85
C ALA A 45 11.13 6.10 0.56
N THR A 46 10.74 6.32 -0.69
CA THR A 46 9.33 6.25 -1.11
C THR A 46 8.78 4.83 -1.03
N ALA A 47 9.59 3.81 -1.35
CA ALA A 47 9.21 2.40 -1.26
C ALA A 47 8.99 1.95 0.19
N ALA A 48 9.81 2.41 1.14
CA ALA A 48 9.59 2.20 2.58
C ALA A 48 8.26 2.81 3.04
N ILE A 49 8.00 4.06 2.66
CA ILE A 49 6.75 4.76 3.00
C ILE A 49 5.55 4.01 2.39
N TYR A 50 5.66 3.60 1.13
CA TYR A 50 4.63 2.84 0.43
C TYR A 50 4.36 1.49 1.08
N ALA A 51 5.42 0.78 1.50
CA ALA A 51 5.32 -0.48 2.22
C ALA A 51 4.61 -0.31 3.57
N ALA A 52 5.05 0.67 4.37
CA ALA A 52 4.44 0.98 5.66
C ALA A 52 2.97 1.42 5.51
N ASN A 53 2.64 2.19 4.47
CA ASN A 53 1.27 2.57 4.16
C ASN A 53 0.40 1.37 3.80
N GLY A 54 0.94 0.41 3.04
CA GLY A 54 0.27 -0.85 2.76
C GLY A 54 -0.05 -1.62 4.05
N LEU A 55 0.92 -1.77 4.95
CA LEU A 55 0.71 -2.46 6.24
C LEU A 55 -0.36 -1.76 7.10
N LEU A 56 -0.34 -0.42 7.11
CA LEU A 56 -1.35 0.38 7.80
C LEU A 56 -2.74 0.20 7.16
N GLY A 57 -2.81 0.15 5.83
CA GLY A 57 -4.04 -0.15 5.09
C GLY A 57 -4.57 -1.54 5.41
N GLU A 58 -3.70 -2.55 5.53
CA GLU A 58 -4.05 -3.93 5.86
C GLU A 58 -4.72 -3.98 7.25
N TYR A 59 -4.12 -3.30 8.23
CA TYR A 59 -4.71 -3.15 9.55
C TYR A 59 -6.11 -2.52 9.50
N PHE A 60 -6.29 -1.43 8.75
CA PHE A 60 -7.59 -0.77 8.65
C PHE A 60 -8.63 -1.63 7.91
N HIS A 61 -8.23 -2.37 6.89
CA HIS A 61 -9.11 -3.26 6.15
C HIS A 61 -9.54 -4.45 7.02
N ALA A 62 -8.59 -5.09 7.72
CA ALA A 62 -8.87 -6.13 8.70
C ALA A 62 -9.81 -5.62 9.82
N ARG A 63 -9.56 -4.42 10.36
CA ARG A 63 -10.45 -3.79 11.34
C ARG A 63 -11.84 -3.51 10.77
N GLY A 64 -11.94 -3.15 9.48
CA GLY A 64 -13.21 -2.94 8.80
C GLY A 64 -14.02 -4.24 8.64
N VAL A 65 -13.36 -5.37 8.35
CA VAL A 65 -13.98 -6.70 8.38
C VAL A 65 -14.48 -7.04 9.79
N ALA A 66 -13.65 -6.79 10.81
CA ALA A 66 -14.00 -7.07 12.22
C ALA A 66 -15.25 -6.31 12.70
N ARG A 67 -15.51 -5.12 12.16
CA ARG A 67 -16.62 -4.23 12.54
C ARG A 67 -17.94 -4.55 11.84
N ARG A 68 -17.95 -5.46 10.87
CA ARG A 68 -19.18 -5.95 10.24
C ARG A 68 -19.98 -6.80 11.23
N PRO A 69 -21.31 -6.94 11.07
CA PRO A 69 -22.10 -7.86 11.89
C PRO A 69 -21.51 -9.28 11.91
N GLY A 70 -21.36 -9.86 13.11
CA GLY A 70 -20.71 -11.16 13.31
C GLY A 70 -19.17 -11.17 13.15
N GLY A 71 -18.56 -10.07 12.71
CA GLY A 71 -17.11 -9.88 12.61
C GLY A 71 -16.39 -11.04 11.92
N TRP A 72 -15.25 -11.45 12.48
CA TRP A 72 -14.45 -12.55 11.95
C TRP A 72 -15.09 -13.93 12.08
N ARG A 73 -16.11 -14.11 12.94
CA ARG A 73 -16.83 -15.39 13.04
C ARG A 73 -17.58 -15.71 11.74
N LEU A 74 -17.93 -14.68 10.96
CA LEU A 74 -18.55 -14.80 9.64
C LEU A 74 -17.58 -14.40 8.52
N TYR A 75 -16.30 -14.77 8.62
CA TYR A 75 -15.27 -14.36 7.64
C TYR A 75 -15.63 -14.69 6.18
N ASN A 76 -16.27 -15.85 5.93
CA ASN A 76 -16.73 -16.26 4.60
C ASN A 76 -17.68 -15.25 3.95
N TYR A 77 -18.45 -14.50 4.76
CA TYR A 77 -19.34 -13.45 4.29
C TYR A 77 -18.68 -12.07 4.37
N ASN A 78 -18.00 -11.77 5.48
CA ASN A 78 -17.48 -10.44 5.77
C ASN A 78 -16.19 -10.10 5.02
N VAL A 79 -15.40 -11.07 4.57
CA VAL A 79 -14.20 -10.80 3.76
C VAL A 79 -14.58 -10.40 2.33
N PRO A 80 -15.45 -11.13 1.59
CA PRO A 80 -15.86 -10.73 0.24
C PRO A 80 -16.72 -9.46 0.21
N MET A 81 -17.58 -9.27 1.22
CA MET A 81 -18.49 -8.12 1.30
C MET A 81 -17.86 -6.89 1.99
N GLY A 82 -16.73 -7.10 2.66
CA GLY A 82 -15.99 -6.11 3.44
C GLY A 82 -15.05 -5.23 2.61
N PRO A 83 -14.21 -4.42 3.27
CA PRO A 83 -13.08 -3.79 2.59
C PRO A 83 -12.18 -4.86 1.94
N PRO A 84 -11.63 -4.61 0.74
CA PRO A 84 -10.83 -5.59 0.01
C PRO A 84 -9.52 -5.87 0.74
N ILE A 85 -9.46 -6.94 1.52
CA ILE A 85 -8.37 -7.16 2.48
C ILE A 85 -7.00 -7.33 1.81
N ALA A 86 -6.91 -8.01 0.67
CA ALA A 86 -5.63 -8.27 0.00
C ALA A 86 -4.99 -7.03 -0.66
N ALA A 87 -5.78 -6.01 -0.99
CA ALA A 87 -5.29 -4.85 -1.75
C ALA A 87 -4.16 -4.07 -1.06
N PRO A 88 -4.28 -3.67 0.22
CA PRO A 88 -3.19 -3.04 0.95
C PRO A 88 -2.00 -3.97 1.25
N GLY A 89 -2.21 -5.27 1.43
CA GLY A 89 -1.12 -6.25 1.50
C GLY A 89 -0.27 -6.27 0.23
N LEU A 90 -0.89 -6.27 -0.96
CA LEU A 90 -0.18 -6.20 -2.24
C LEU A 90 0.61 -4.88 -2.38
N MET A 91 0.05 -3.77 -1.91
CA MET A 91 0.76 -2.48 -1.82
C MET A 91 2.05 -2.59 -1.00
N SER A 92 1.97 -3.31 0.13
CA SER A 92 3.14 -3.57 0.99
C SER A 92 4.23 -4.33 0.26
N ILE A 93 3.86 -5.37 -0.48
CA ILE A 93 4.79 -6.19 -1.27
C ILE A 93 5.48 -5.35 -2.34
N VAL A 94 4.75 -4.49 -3.05
CA VAL A 94 5.34 -3.59 -4.06
C VAL A 94 6.38 -2.66 -3.44
N GLY A 95 6.08 -2.07 -2.27
CA GLY A 95 7.05 -1.26 -1.53
C GLY A 95 8.27 -2.07 -1.09
N ALA A 96 8.07 -3.28 -0.58
CA ALA A 96 9.16 -4.18 -0.20
C ALA A 96 10.06 -4.54 -1.39
N MET A 97 9.49 -4.78 -2.57
CA MET A 97 10.26 -5.01 -3.80
C MET A 97 11.08 -3.78 -4.21
N GLY A 98 10.54 -2.57 -4.04
CA GLY A 98 11.29 -1.33 -4.26
C GLY A 98 12.49 -1.17 -3.32
N LEU A 99 12.37 -1.63 -2.07
CA LEU A 99 13.48 -1.69 -1.12
C LEU A 99 14.54 -2.73 -1.53
N LEU A 100 14.10 -3.94 -1.89
CA LEU A 100 15.01 -4.98 -2.37
C LEU A 100 15.76 -4.52 -3.63
N ALA A 101 15.09 -3.83 -4.55
CA ALA A 101 15.72 -3.27 -5.74
C ALA A 101 16.80 -2.23 -5.40
N ALA A 102 16.65 -1.46 -4.33
CA ALA A 102 17.67 -0.49 -3.90
C ALA A 102 18.91 -1.16 -3.27
N VAL A 103 18.70 -2.26 -2.54
CA VAL A 103 19.74 -3.03 -1.84
C VAL A 103 20.50 -3.96 -2.81
N LEU A 104 19.80 -4.74 -3.62
CA LEU A 104 20.37 -5.76 -4.50
C LEU A 104 20.95 -5.21 -5.80
N ARG A 105 20.84 -3.90 -6.06
CA ARG A 105 21.37 -3.32 -7.30
C ARG A 105 22.88 -3.47 -7.33
N ARG A 106 23.38 -4.19 -8.34
CA ARG A 106 24.82 -4.33 -8.63
C ARG A 106 25.50 -2.96 -8.58
N GLU A 107 26.52 -2.86 -7.74
CA GLU A 107 27.51 -1.80 -7.86
C GLU A 107 28.31 -2.03 -9.16
N LYS A 108 28.72 -0.93 -9.80
CA LYS A 108 29.63 -1.00 -10.95
C LYS A 108 31.04 -1.15 -10.42
#